data_AF-A0A3S4HN92-F1
#
_entry.id   AF-A0A3S4HN92-F1
#
_cell.length_a   1.000
_cell.length_b   1.000
_cell.length_c   1.000
_cell.angle_alpha   90.00
_cell.angle_beta   90.00
_cell.angle_gamma   90.00
#
_symmetry.space_group_name_H-M   'P 1'
#
loop_
_entity.id
_entity.type
_entity.pdbx_description
1 polymer ?
#
loop_
_entity_poly.entity_id
_entity_poly.type
_entity_poly.pdbx_seq_one_letter_code
_entity_poly.pdbx_strand_id
1 'polypeptide(L)'
;MRDLSDFGLAEWLRLSPCHDALKQWRNDVWQSMYLAKRAAGQERFVEDLRDPAANLGLVVAFEQPWALNWQLERARVNIPDTRMAVFDNSRRPEMRRQIEQVCRENQVPYLALPANPTRHVNRSHGFAMSWIYRNVVLPAAPAASPSSTTT
;
A
#
# COMPACT_ATOMS: atom_id res chain seq x y z
N MET A 1 9.08 -13.03 15.63
CA MET A 1 9.77 -14.26 15.21
C MET A 1 10.07 -15.02 16.48
N ARG A 2 9.97 -16.36 16.50
CA ARG A 2 10.54 -17.15 17.59
C ARG A 2 12.05 -17.13 17.43
N ASP A 3 12.76 -16.84 18.50
CA ASP A 3 14.22 -16.80 18.49
C ASP A 3 14.76 -18.22 18.27
N LEU A 4 16.00 -18.36 17.79
CA LEU A 4 16.57 -19.69 17.52
C LEU A 4 16.66 -20.54 18.80
N SER A 5 16.68 -19.88 19.97
CA SER A 5 16.60 -20.48 21.30
C SER A 5 15.21 -21.00 21.69
N ASP A 6 14.15 -20.61 20.97
CA ASP A 6 12.76 -20.99 21.28
C ASP A 6 12.37 -22.35 20.67
N PHE A 7 13.27 -22.98 19.90
CA PHE A 7 13.05 -24.25 19.23
C PHE A 7 13.62 -25.42 20.04
N GLY A 8 12.78 -26.42 20.31
CA GLY A 8 13.20 -27.63 21.02
C GLY A 8 14.08 -28.56 20.17
N LEU A 9 14.84 -29.44 20.82
CA LEU A 9 15.67 -30.48 20.18
C LEU A 9 14.90 -31.34 19.15
N ALA A 10 13.63 -31.65 19.43
CA ALA A 10 12.76 -32.40 18.52
C ALA A 10 12.39 -31.62 17.24
N GLU A 11 12.34 -30.29 17.28
CA GLU A 11 12.05 -29.42 16.14
C GLU A 11 13.29 -29.20 15.26
N TRP A 12 14.47 -29.14 15.89
CA TRP A 12 15.76 -29.18 15.21
C TRP A 12 15.97 -30.50 14.45
N LEU A 13 15.67 -31.63 15.08
CA LEU A 13 15.68 -32.96 14.42
C LEU A 13 14.70 -33.06 13.25
N ARG A 14 13.63 -32.26 13.26
CA ARG A 14 12.64 -32.17 12.17
C ARG A 14 12.98 -31.10 11.12
N LEU A 15 14.15 -30.46 11.19
CA LEU A 15 14.60 -29.39 10.29
C LEU A 15 13.60 -28.22 10.17
N SER A 16 12.73 -28.05 11.17
CA SER A 16 11.69 -27.01 11.16
C SER A 16 12.27 -25.58 11.07
N PRO A 17 13.39 -25.25 11.74
CA PRO A 17 14.03 -23.93 11.62
C PRO A 17 14.53 -23.63 10.19
N CYS A 18 15.12 -24.61 9.50
CA CYS A 18 15.61 -24.45 8.12
C CYS A 18 14.46 -24.28 7.14
N HIS A 19 13.37 -25.03 7.32
CA HIS A 19 12.17 -24.91 6.51
C HIS A 19 11.48 -23.55 6.69
N ASP A 20 11.41 -23.05 7.92
CA ASP A 20 10.83 -21.73 8.20
C ASP A 20 11.71 -20.59 7.68
N ALA A 21 13.05 -20.73 7.78
CA ALA A 21 13.99 -19.80 7.16
C ALA A 21 13.88 -19.79 5.63
N LEU A 22 13.75 -20.95 4.97
CA LEU A 22 13.53 -21.04 3.52
C LEU A 22 12.19 -20.43 3.10
N LYS A 23 11.13 -20.66 3.88
CA LYS A 23 9.82 -20.01 3.68
C LYS A 23 9.93 -18.50 3.79
N GLN A 24 10.68 -18.01 4.77
CA GLN A 24 10.90 -16.58 4.99
C GLN A 24 11.71 -15.97 3.85
N TRP A 25 12.84 -16.57 3.49
CA TRP A 25 13.64 -16.12 2.36
C TRP A 25 12.82 -16.06 1.06
N ARG A 26 12.04 -17.11 0.77
CA ARG A 26 11.12 -17.11 -0.36
C ARG A 26 10.16 -15.91 -0.28
N ASN A 27 9.57 -15.67 0.90
CA ASN A 27 8.63 -14.57 1.11
C ASN A 27 9.27 -13.19 0.86
N ASP A 28 10.50 -13.00 1.31
CA ASP A 28 11.27 -11.76 1.17
C ASP A 28 11.69 -11.53 -0.28
N VAL A 29 12.05 -12.60 -1.00
CA VAL A 29 12.32 -12.56 -2.44
C VAL A 29 11.07 -12.13 -3.21
N TRP A 30 9.90 -12.71 -2.95
CA TRP A 30 8.65 -12.30 -3.59
C TRP A 30 8.29 -10.83 -3.32
N GLN A 31 8.51 -10.38 -2.09
CA GLN A 31 8.28 -8.98 -1.73
C GLN A 31 9.26 -8.06 -2.48
N SER A 32 10.54 -8.41 -2.52
CA SER A 32 11.58 -7.64 -3.21
C SER A 32 11.29 -7.52 -4.71
N MET A 33 10.89 -8.61 -5.35
CA MET A 33 10.45 -8.61 -6.75
C MET A 33 9.22 -7.71 -6.97
N TYR A 34 8.25 -7.75 -6.04
CA TYR A 34 7.07 -6.89 -6.14
C TYR A 34 7.44 -5.41 -5.98
N LEU A 35 8.31 -5.08 -5.02
CA LEU A 35 8.80 -3.72 -4.79
C LEU A 35 9.53 -3.12 -6.00
N ALA A 36 10.19 -3.96 -6.80
CA ALA A 36 10.89 -3.55 -8.02
C ALA A 36 9.96 -3.31 -9.23
N LYS A 37 8.68 -3.68 -9.16
CA LYS A 37 7.73 -3.44 -10.25
C LYS A 37 7.42 -1.95 -10.38
N ARG A 38 7.23 -1.47 -11.60
CA ARG A 38 6.71 -0.12 -11.88
C ARG A 38 5.23 -0.14 -12.18
N ALA A 39 4.53 0.91 -11.76
CA ALA A 39 3.14 1.15 -12.15
C ALA A 39 3.10 2.09 -13.36
N ALA A 40 2.10 1.92 -14.23
CA ALA A 40 1.90 2.85 -15.34
C ALA A 40 1.54 4.24 -14.81
N GLY A 41 2.22 5.28 -15.29
CA GLY A 41 2.00 6.67 -14.85
C GLY A 41 2.56 7.00 -13.46
N GLN A 42 3.36 6.11 -12.86
CA GLN A 42 3.94 6.29 -11.53
C GLN A 42 4.72 7.60 -11.39
N GLU A 43 5.58 7.92 -12.35
CA GLU A 43 6.48 9.08 -12.28
C GLU A 43 5.68 10.38 -12.22
N ARG A 44 4.73 10.56 -13.15
CA ARG A 44 3.83 11.72 -13.15
C ARG A 44 3.00 11.78 -11.87
N PHE A 45 2.50 10.64 -11.39
CA PHE A 45 1.74 10.59 -10.15
C PHE A 45 2.56 11.04 -8.95
N VAL A 46 3.83 10.65 -8.86
CA VAL A 46 4.75 11.09 -7.81
C VAL A 46 5.01 12.58 -7.90
N GLU A 47 5.23 13.11 -9.10
CA GLU A 47 5.41 14.55 -9.32
C GLU A 47 4.17 15.33 -8.90
N ASP A 48 2.98 14.87 -9.28
CA ASP A 48 1.71 15.50 -8.92
C ASP A 48 1.52 15.53 -7.39
N LEU A 49 1.99 14.52 -6.66
CA LEU A 49 1.92 14.43 -5.20
C LEU A 49 3.05 15.15 -4.47
N ARG A 50 4.06 15.65 -5.18
CA ARG A 50 5.18 16.38 -4.56
C ARG A 50 4.72 17.76 -4.14
N ASP A 51 4.22 17.85 -2.91
CA ASP A 51 3.87 19.10 -2.27
C ASP A 51 4.37 19.07 -0.81
N PRO A 52 5.41 19.86 -0.48
CA PRO A 52 5.96 19.91 0.86
C PRO A 52 5.07 20.66 1.85
N ALA A 53 3.93 21.23 1.46
CA ALA A 53 3.01 21.88 2.38
C ALA A 53 1.73 21.07 2.65
N ALA A 54 1.43 20.06 1.83
CA ALA A 54 0.19 19.30 1.92
C ALA A 54 0.28 18.11 2.90
N ASN A 55 -0.72 17.95 3.76
CA ASN A 55 -0.94 16.68 4.46
C ASN A 55 -1.42 15.64 3.44
N LEU A 56 -0.80 14.46 3.41
CA LEU A 56 -1.11 13.42 2.43
C LEU A 56 -1.85 12.25 3.07
N GLY A 57 -3.08 11.99 2.61
CA GLY A 57 -3.89 10.84 2.99
C GLY A 57 -3.81 9.74 1.94
N LEU A 58 -3.36 8.55 2.31
CA LEU A 58 -3.20 7.42 1.38
C LEU A 58 -4.33 6.41 1.56
N VAL A 59 -4.99 6.01 0.47
CA VAL A 59 -6.05 5.00 0.49
C VAL A 59 -5.67 3.83 -0.40
N VAL A 60 -5.65 2.62 0.14
CA VAL A 60 -5.52 1.39 -0.66
C VAL A 60 -6.91 0.86 -0.96
N ALA A 61 -7.38 1.06 -2.19
CA ALA A 61 -8.70 0.59 -2.63
C ALA A 61 -8.66 -0.88 -3.10
N PHE A 62 -9.77 -1.60 -2.89
CA PHE A 62 -9.93 -2.98 -3.35
C PHE A 62 -11.40 -3.32 -3.60
N GLU A 63 -11.81 -3.40 -4.87
CA GLU A 63 -13.09 -3.95 -5.36
C GLU A 63 -14.38 -3.46 -4.67
N GLN A 64 -14.34 -2.33 -3.95
CA GLN A 64 -15.47 -1.73 -3.24
C GLN A 64 -15.61 -0.23 -3.62
N PRO A 65 -16.05 0.09 -4.86
CA PRO A 65 -16.12 1.49 -5.32
C PRO A 65 -17.09 2.35 -4.50
N TRP A 66 -18.22 1.79 -4.06
CA TRP A 66 -19.21 2.52 -3.26
C TRP A 66 -18.63 2.96 -1.91
N ALA A 67 -17.85 2.08 -1.26
CA ALA A 67 -17.23 2.37 0.03
C ALA A 67 -16.13 3.42 -0.12
N LEU A 68 -15.36 3.34 -1.22
CA LEU A 68 -14.38 4.37 -1.56
C LEU A 68 -15.05 5.73 -1.78
N ASN A 69 -16.14 5.78 -2.55
CA ASN A 69 -16.85 7.04 -2.79
C ASN A 69 -17.29 7.68 -1.48
N TRP A 70 -17.94 6.89 -0.61
CA TRP A 70 -18.34 7.37 0.71
C TRP A 70 -17.14 7.85 1.53
N GLN A 71 -16.02 7.11 1.54
CA GLN A 71 -14.81 7.51 2.25
C GLN A 71 -14.26 8.85 1.76
N LEU A 72 -14.20 9.06 0.43
CA LEU A 72 -13.70 10.31 -0.16
C LEU A 72 -14.63 11.49 0.15
N GLU A 73 -15.95 11.30 0.06
CA GLU A 73 -16.93 12.31 0.44
C GLU A 73 -16.78 12.73 1.92
N ARG A 74 -16.59 11.75 2.81
CA ARG A 74 -16.39 12.03 4.24
C ARG A 74 -15.04 12.65 4.52
N ALA A 75 -13.98 12.24 3.83
CA ALA A 75 -12.67 12.84 3.97
C ALA A 75 -12.70 14.34 3.61
N ARG A 76 -13.38 14.69 2.50
CA ARG A 76 -13.53 16.09 2.07
C ARG A 76 -14.17 16.99 3.13
N VAL A 77 -15.09 16.46 3.92
CA VAL A 77 -15.80 17.22 4.96
C VAL A 77 -15.02 17.25 6.28
N ASN A 78 -14.40 16.13 6.67
CA ASN A 78 -13.83 15.98 8.01
C ASN A 78 -12.33 16.28 8.09
N ILE A 79 -11.60 16.16 6.99
CA ILE A 79 -10.15 16.42 6.89
C ILE A 79 -9.82 17.26 5.64
N PRO A 80 -10.42 18.46 5.48
CA PRO A 80 -10.30 19.26 4.26
C PRO A 80 -8.85 19.67 3.93
N ASP A 81 -7.99 19.76 4.95
CA ASP A 81 -6.57 20.12 4.79
C ASP A 81 -5.68 18.92 4.41
N THR A 82 -6.29 17.75 4.13
CA THR A 82 -5.59 16.54 3.71
C THR A 82 -5.87 16.24 2.23
N ARG A 83 -4.82 16.25 1.44
CA ARG A 83 -4.85 15.79 0.06
C ARG A 83 -4.91 14.26 0.04
N MET A 84 -6.03 13.71 -0.42
CA MET A 84 -6.20 12.26 -0.57
C MET A 84 -5.54 11.75 -1.85
N ALA A 85 -5.02 10.52 -1.82
CA ALA A 85 -4.49 9.80 -2.98
C ALA A 85 -4.88 8.32 -2.91
N VAL A 86 -5.40 7.78 -4.01
CA VAL A 86 -5.94 6.42 -4.08
C VAL A 86 -5.02 5.50 -4.86
N PHE A 87 -4.73 4.34 -4.26
CA PHE A 87 -3.92 3.27 -4.83
C PHE A 87 -4.80 2.03 -5.00
N ASP A 88 -5.01 1.61 -6.24
CA ASP A 88 -5.94 0.53 -6.53
C ASP A 88 -5.23 -0.83 -6.61
N ASN A 89 -5.55 -1.69 -5.63
CA ASN A 89 -5.05 -3.05 -5.52
C ASN A 89 -6.04 -4.11 -6.06
N SER A 90 -7.10 -3.68 -6.76
CA SER A 90 -8.13 -4.56 -7.31
C SER A 90 -7.56 -5.48 -8.39
N ARG A 91 -8.18 -6.65 -8.54
CA ARG A 91 -7.75 -7.65 -9.52
C ARG A 91 -8.61 -7.59 -10.78
N ARG A 92 -9.90 -7.32 -10.60
CA ARG A 92 -10.87 -7.25 -11.70
C ARG A 92 -10.73 -5.93 -12.47
N PRO A 93 -10.51 -5.95 -13.80
CA PRO A 93 -10.42 -4.74 -14.61
C PRO A 93 -11.69 -3.88 -14.57
N GLU A 94 -12.87 -4.51 -14.43
CA GLU A 94 -14.14 -3.81 -14.22
C GLU A 94 -14.12 -2.97 -12.94
N MET A 95 -13.70 -3.56 -11.82
CA MET A 95 -13.60 -2.85 -10.55
C MET A 95 -12.58 -1.72 -10.60
N ARG A 96 -11.45 -1.93 -11.31
CA ARG A 96 -10.45 -0.87 -11.53
C ARG A 96 -11.06 0.34 -12.24
N ARG A 97 -11.82 0.11 -13.31
CA ARG A 97 -12.53 1.19 -14.03
C ARG A 97 -13.53 1.92 -13.15
N GLN A 98 -14.28 1.21 -12.31
CA GLN A 98 -15.23 1.82 -11.39
C GLN A 98 -14.54 2.64 -10.29
N ILE A 99 -13.42 2.16 -9.75
CA ILE A 99 -12.62 2.91 -8.76
C ILE A 99 -12.01 4.16 -9.40
N GLU A 100 -11.44 4.03 -10.60
CA GLU A 100 -10.89 5.16 -11.35
C GLU A 100 -11.97 6.22 -11.63
N GLN A 101 -13.18 5.80 -11.99
CA GLN A 101 -14.35 6.68 -12.15
C GLN A 101 -14.65 7.45 -10.86
N VAL A 102 -14.77 6.75 -9.73
CA VAL A 102 -15.03 7.37 -8.40
C VAL A 102 -13.95 8.39 -8.06
N CYS A 103 -12.68 8.07 -8.29
CA CYS A 103 -11.57 8.99 -8.03
C CYS A 103 -11.67 10.24 -8.92
N ARG A 104 -12.00 10.06 -10.20
CA ARG A 104 -12.18 11.17 -11.14
C ARG A 104 -13.32 12.10 -10.75
N GLU A 105 -14.47 11.54 -10.35
CA GLU A 105 -15.63 12.29 -9.90
C GLU A 105 -15.35 13.09 -8.62
N ASN A 106 -14.53 12.54 -7.72
CA ASN A 106 -14.10 13.21 -6.50
C ASN A 106 -12.85 14.08 -6.68
N GLN A 107 -12.30 14.18 -7.90
CA GLN A 107 -11.07 14.90 -8.22
C GLN A 107 -9.86 14.46 -7.38
N VAL A 108 -9.79 13.17 -7.06
CA VAL A 108 -8.72 12.56 -6.25
C VAL A 108 -7.74 11.83 -7.15
N PRO A 109 -6.42 12.04 -7.00
CA PRO A 109 -5.41 11.29 -7.72
C PRO A 109 -5.57 9.78 -7.56
N TYR A 110 -5.49 9.06 -8.68
CA TYR A 110 -5.61 7.61 -8.75
C TYR A 110 -4.37 6.97 -9.37
N LEU A 111 -3.86 5.90 -8.76
CA LEU A 111 -2.80 5.06 -9.31
C LEU A 111 -3.17 3.58 -9.19
N ALA A 112 -3.20 2.90 -10.34
CA ALA A 112 -3.39 1.47 -10.41
C ALA A 112 -2.10 0.73 -9.99
N LEU A 113 -2.13 -0.06 -8.91
CA LEU A 113 -0.95 -0.78 -8.44
C LEU A 113 -0.56 -1.94 -9.39
N PRO A 114 0.75 -2.31 -9.41
CA PRO A 114 1.20 -3.48 -10.14
C PRO A 114 0.49 -4.74 -9.65
N ALA A 115 0.29 -5.70 -10.57
CA ALA A 115 -0.36 -6.96 -10.25
C ALA A 115 0.36 -7.68 -9.09
N ASN A 116 -0.40 -7.94 -8.03
CA ASN A 116 0.10 -8.58 -6.82
C ASN A 116 0.19 -10.11 -7.02
N PRO A 117 1.34 -10.75 -6.74
CA PRO A 117 1.48 -12.21 -6.88
C PRO A 117 0.70 -13.00 -5.82
N THR A 118 0.28 -12.39 -4.71
CA THR A 118 -0.45 -13.09 -3.64
C THR A 118 -1.97 -12.91 -3.70
N ARG A 119 -2.70 -13.99 -3.40
CA ARG A 119 -4.16 -13.96 -3.24
C ARG A 119 -4.61 -13.78 -1.80
N HIS A 120 -3.69 -13.92 -0.83
CA HIS A 120 -3.97 -13.79 0.59
C HIS A 120 -4.20 -12.32 0.96
N VAL A 121 -5.36 -12.02 1.54
CA VAL A 121 -5.86 -10.64 1.73
C VAL A 121 -4.86 -9.77 2.50
N ASN A 122 -4.47 -10.18 3.71
CA ASN A 122 -3.56 -9.39 4.56
C ASN A 122 -2.19 -9.19 3.91
N ARG A 123 -1.73 -10.20 3.17
CA ARG A 123 -0.42 -10.16 2.54
C ARG A 123 -0.44 -9.25 1.31
N SER A 124 -1.52 -9.29 0.55
CA SER A 124 -1.72 -8.40 -0.59
C SER A 124 -1.75 -6.94 -0.16
N HIS A 125 -2.45 -6.65 0.94
CA HIS A 125 -2.52 -5.30 1.50
C HIS A 125 -1.15 -4.83 2.02
N GLY A 126 -0.42 -5.65 2.78
CA GLY A 126 0.92 -5.30 3.25
C GLY A 126 1.94 -5.07 2.12
N PHE A 127 1.83 -5.84 1.03
CA PHE A 127 2.63 -5.62 -0.18
C PHE A 127 2.29 -4.29 -0.84
N ALA A 128 1.00 -3.97 -0.98
CA ALA A 128 0.56 -2.68 -1.51
C ALA A 128 1.13 -1.50 -0.69
N MET A 129 0.97 -1.53 0.64
CA MET A 129 1.52 -0.49 1.52
C MET A 129 3.03 -0.34 1.38
N SER A 130 3.77 -1.45 1.36
CA SER A 130 5.23 -1.43 1.22
C SER A 130 5.65 -0.85 -0.14
N TRP A 131 4.93 -1.21 -1.21
CA TRP A 131 5.19 -0.68 -2.54
C TRP A 131 4.91 0.82 -2.61
N ILE A 132 3.76 1.27 -2.10
CA ILE A 132 3.38 2.69 -2.04
C ILE A 132 4.42 3.51 -1.30
N TYR A 133 4.84 3.05 -0.12
CA TYR A 133 5.83 3.75 0.67
C TYR A 133 7.15 3.93 -0.11
N ARG A 134 7.67 2.83 -0.67
CA ARG A 134 8.98 2.84 -1.34
C ARG A 134 8.98 3.56 -2.69
N ASN A 135 7.90 3.43 -3.46
CA ASN A 135 7.83 3.89 -4.84
C ASN A 135 7.11 5.23 -5.03
N VAL A 136 6.37 5.68 -4.03
CA VAL A 136 5.56 6.91 -4.11
C VAL A 136 5.87 7.86 -2.97
N VAL A 137 5.74 7.43 -1.71
CA VAL A 137 5.93 8.33 -0.55
C VAL A 137 7.37 8.80 -0.43
N LEU A 138 8.34 7.88 -0.45
CA LEU A 138 9.76 8.25 -0.37
C LEU A 138 10.18 9.19 -1.52
N PRO A 139 9.83 8.93 -2.81
CA PRO A 139 10.14 9.85 -3.91
C PRO A 139 9.36 11.17 -3.93
N ALA A 140 8.14 11.19 -3.38
CA ALA A 140 7.33 12.42 -3.27
C ALA A 140 7.82 13.32 -2.14
N ALA A 141 8.43 12.75 -1.09
CA ALA A 141 8.98 13.45 0.07
C ALA A 141 8.01 14.52 0.65
N PRO A 142 6.78 14.15 1.02
CA PRO A 142 5.82 15.08 1.63
C PRO A 142 6.37 15.59 2.96
N ALA A 143 5.97 16.80 3.39
CA ALA A 143 6.38 17.29 4.71
C ALA A 143 5.89 16.37 5.82
N ALA A 144 6.70 16.26 6.87
CA ALA A 144 6.25 15.68 8.12
C ALA A 144 5.11 16.56 8.67
N SER A 145 3.92 15.99 8.86
CA SER A 145 2.82 16.70 9.52
C SER A 145 3.32 17.24 10.86
N PRO A 146 3.08 18.52 11.20
CA PRO A 146 3.38 19.03 12.52
C PRO A 146 2.63 18.17 13.53
N SER A 147 3.37 17.55 14.44
CA SER A 147 2.79 16.82 15.55
C SER A 147 1.82 17.75 16.26
N SER A 148 0.56 17.33 16.38
CA SER A 148 -0.45 18.07 17.11
C SER A 148 0.02 18.19 18.56
N THR A 149 0.68 19.28 18.91
CA THR A 149 1.04 19.61 20.28
C THR A 149 -0.28 19.73 21.04
N THR A 150 -0.62 18.67 21.77
CA THR A 150 -1.78 18.65 22.65
C THR A 150 -1.50 19.70 23.72
N THR A 151 -2.28 20.77 23.71
CA THR A 151 -2.29 21.80 24.77
C THR A 151 -3.50 21.54 25.66
#